data_AF-A0A671K7Z5-F1
#
_entry.id   AF-A0A671K7Z5-F1
#
_cell.length_a   1.000
_cell.length_b   1.000
_cell.length_c   1.000
_cell.angle_alpha   90.00
_cell.angle_beta   90.00
_cell.angle_gamma   90.00
#
_symmetry.space_group_name_H-M   'P 1'
#
loop_
_entity.id
_entity.type
_entity.pdbx_description
1 polymer ?
#
loop_
_entity_poly.entity_id
_entity_poly.type
_entity_poly.pdbx_seq_one_letter_code
_entity_poly.pdbx_strand_id
1 'polypeptide(L)'
;MRQQQTSNIPLRAVLAQTPEPGSFPVLGSITPSDQTPRDPETEQKNKAMRGRMFVLNEMVQTERDYVKDLGVIVEGFMRRIGEKGVPEDMTGKDKIVFGNIHQIYDWHKEFFLCELEKCLQDHDRLAELFIKHERRLHMYVIYCQNKPRSEFVVAEYDGFFEEVQQGVNSRLSINDYLIKPIQRITKYQLLLKDFLKYSTKAGLDCKEIEKAVELMSLVPKQCNDMMNLGRLQGYEGKLTAQGKLLQQDTFFVTEQDSGVLSRSKERRVFLFEQIVIFSELLRKGSSTPGYQFKKSIKVSYLSMEEHVESDPCKFVLSCRGSSERLTLQAANIDIKKEWVQSIQELLNMQINFLTGKQSGGSLSRQLSNSSRSSSSHPSTPLKPNTTPNGSPAHNPNKHVEEELDEGECNGLSSVLVTQDYNAVKEDEICVVVGEKVQILASNQQNMCLVYRPANSQSPAAEGWVPGHVLSSTR
;
A
#
# COMPACT_ATOMS: atom_id res chain seq x y z
N MET A 1 49.71 -9.57 -72.43
CA MET A 1 49.14 -10.36 -73.55
C MET A 1 47.68 -9.92 -73.72
N ARG A 2 47.44 -8.92 -74.59
CA ARG A 2 46.78 -8.98 -75.92
C ARG A 2 45.32 -9.47 -75.85
N GLN A 3 44.31 -8.58 -76.02
CA GLN A 3 43.73 -8.03 -77.28
C GLN A 3 42.87 -9.08 -78.02
N GLN A 4 41.75 -8.82 -78.70
CA GLN A 4 40.81 -7.71 -78.96
C GLN A 4 39.73 -8.28 -79.93
N GLN A 5 38.51 -7.71 -79.94
CA GLN A 5 37.64 -7.45 -81.12
C GLN A 5 37.10 -8.64 -81.99
N THR A 6 35.95 -8.63 -82.69
CA THR A 6 34.94 -7.65 -83.14
C THR A 6 33.80 -8.38 -83.90
N SER A 7 32.55 -7.87 -83.78
CA SER A 7 31.54 -7.51 -84.84
C SER A 7 31.19 -8.49 -86.00
N ASN A 8 30.05 -8.50 -86.74
CA ASN A 8 28.91 -7.60 -87.02
C ASN A 8 27.84 -8.35 -87.89
N ILE A 9 26.51 -8.14 -87.65
CA ILE A 9 25.38 -7.80 -88.60
C ILE A 9 25.02 -8.76 -89.79
N PRO A 10 23.83 -8.75 -90.52
CA PRO A 10 22.48 -8.12 -90.42
C PRO A 10 21.29 -9.14 -90.45
N LEU A 11 19.99 -8.89 -90.14
CA LEU A 11 18.93 -7.89 -90.51
C LEU A 11 18.15 -8.14 -91.84
N ARG A 12 16.81 -8.33 -91.67
CA ARG A 12 15.65 -8.13 -92.58
C ARG A 12 15.24 -9.16 -93.66
N ALA A 13 13.99 -9.61 -93.54
CA ALA A 13 13.04 -9.71 -94.67
C ALA A 13 11.64 -9.26 -94.19
N VAL A 14 11.00 -8.41 -94.99
CA VAL A 14 9.68 -7.76 -94.79
C VAL A 14 8.86 -8.03 -96.07
N LEU A 15 7.52 -8.05 -95.93
CA LEU A 15 6.44 -7.98 -96.97
C LEU A 15 6.01 -9.35 -97.54
N ALA A 16 4.72 -9.68 -97.76
CA ALA A 16 3.54 -8.87 -98.09
C ALA A 16 2.22 -9.65 -97.74
N GLN A 17 1.21 -9.00 -97.10
CA GLN A 17 -0.09 -8.48 -97.66
C GLN A 17 -1.28 -9.49 -97.62
N THR A 18 -2.24 -9.39 -96.67
CA THR A 18 -3.56 -8.65 -96.62
C THR A 18 -4.71 -9.34 -97.40
N PRO A 19 -6.03 -9.33 -96.97
CA PRO A 19 -6.87 -8.12 -96.68
C PRO A 19 -7.95 -8.23 -95.55
N GLU A 20 -8.25 -7.14 -94.80
CA GLU A 20 -9.48 -6.27 -94.81
C GLU A 20 -10.63 -6.73 -93.83
N PRO A 21 -11.61 -5.88 -93.43
CA PRO A 21 -11.49 -4.68 -92.60
C PRO A 21 -12.57 -4.61 -91.48
N GLY A 22 -12.33 -3.87 -90.38
CA GLY A 22 -13.42 -3.61 -89.42
C GLY A 22 -13.00 -2.90 -88.12
N SER A 23 -13.10 -1.56 -88.14
CA SER A 23 -13.22 -0.63 -87.00
C SER A 23 -12.10 -0.60 -85.94
N PHE A 24 -11.25 0.43 -86.01
CA PHE A 24 -10.57 1.02 -84.85
C PHE A 24 -11.56 1.87 -84.02
N PRO A 25 -11.32 2.02 -82.70
CA PRO A 25 -10.79 3.30 -82.27
C PRO A 25 -9.64 3.23 -81.24
N VAL A 26 -8.64 4.06 -81.50
CA VAL A 26 -8.01 5.06 -80.62
C VAL A 26 -7.45 4.61 -79.26
N LEU A 27 -6.12 4.75 -79.17
CA LEU A 27 -5.21 4.85 -78.03
C LEU A 27 -5.86 5.17 -76.67
N GLY A 28 -5.90 4.17 -75.79
CA GLY A 28 -6.20 4.34 -74.37
C GLY A 28 -5.03 4.94 -73.61
N SER A 29 -5.25 6.15 -73.11
CA SER A 29 -4.47 6.85 -72.09
C SER A 29 -4.05 5.92 -70.94
N ILE A 30 -2.78 5.99 -70.55
CA ILE A 30 -2.31 5.47 -69.26
C ILE A 30 -2.98 6.33 -68.18
N THR A 31 -4.04 5.80 -67.58
CA THR A 31 -4.67 6.35 -66.39
C THR A 31 -3.75 6.07 -65.18
N PRO A 32 -3.32 7.10 -64.42
CA PRO A 32 -2.80 6.89 -63.08
C PRO A 32 -4.00 6.58 -62.18
N SER A 33 -4.38 5.30 -62.08
CA SER A 33 -5.47 4.89 -61.20
C SER A 33 -4.96 4.68 -59.77
N ASP A 34 -5.73 5.24 -58.84
CA ASP A 34 -5.77 5.01 -57.38
C ASP A 34 -4.66 5.59 -56.50
N GLN A 35 -4.61 6.93 -56.45
CA GLN A 35 -4.50 7.59 -55.15
C GLN A 35 -5.89 8.11 -54.77
N THR A 36 -6.66 7.30 -54.05
CA THR A 36 -7.79 7.81 -53.28
C THR A 36 -7.27 8.92 -52.35
N PRO A 37 -7.95 10.07 -52.20
CA PRO A 37 -7.54 11.09 -51.24
C PRO A 37 -7.56 10.44 -49.86
N ARG A 38 -6.38 10.25 -49.27
CA ARG A 38 -6.27 9.67 -47.93
C ARG A 38 -7.00 10.62 -47.00
N ASP A 39 -8.10 10.16 -46.41
CA ASP A 39 -8.87 10.98 -45.48
C ASP A 39 -7.94 11.49 -44.37
N PRO A 40 -7.76 12.82 -44.24
CA PRO A 40 -6.81 13.39 -43.29
C PRO A 40 -7.12 12.99 -41.84
N GLU A 41 -8.38 12.70 -41.52
CA GLU A 41 -8.78 12.23 -40.20
C GLU A 41 -8.26 10.80 -39.92
N THR A 42 -8.38 9.90 -40.90
CA THR A 42 -7.85 8.54 -40.83
C THR A 42 -6.32 8.52 -40.72
N GLU A 43 -5.61 9.40 -41.46
CA GLU A 43 -4.16 9.51 -41.35
C GLU A 43 -3.71 10.05 -39.97
N GLN A 44 -4.46 11.01 -39.42
CA GLN A 44 -4.23 11.53 -38.07
C GLN A 44 -4.43 10.46 -37.00
N LYS A 45 -5.50 9.66 -37.09
CA LYS A 45 -5.75 8.52 -36.18
C LYS A 45 -4.64 7.48 -36.27
N ASN A 46 -4.22 7.11 -37.48
CA ASN A 46 -3.11 6.17 -37.69
C ASN A 46 -1.78 6.69 -37.12
N LYS A 47 -1.51 8.00 -37.25
CA LYS A 47 -0.33 8.64 -36.64
C LYS A 47 -0.42 8.62 -35.11
N ALA A 48 -1.60 8.86 -34.55
CA ALA A 48 -1.83 8.80 -33.11
C ALA A 48 -1.63 7.38 -32.55
N MET A 49 -2.12 6.35 -33.26
CA MET A 49 -1.91 4.95 -32.89
C MET A 49 -0.43 4.56 -32.89
N ARG A 50 0.35 5.02 -33.89
CA ARG A 50 1.81 4.85 -33.87
C ARG A 50 2.45 5.54 -32.67
N GLY A 51 2.04 6.77 -32.36
CA GLY A 51 2.51 7.49 -31.17
C GLY A 51 2.25 6.72 -29.87
N ARG A 52 1.03 6.18 -29.71
CA ARG A 52 0.64 5.32 -28.58
C ARG A 52 1.56 4.09 -28.46
N MET A 53 1.85 3.42 -29.57
CA MET A 53 2.78 2.29 -29.63
C MET A 53 4.21 2.68 -29.24
N PHE A 54 4.73 3.83 -29.69
CA PHE A 54 6.07 4.28 -29.33
C PHE A 54 6.22 4.53 -27.84
N VAL A 55 5.26 5.21 -27.21
CA VAL A 55 5.28 5.47 -25.76
C VAL A 55 5.27 4.17 -24.95
N LEU A 56 4.46 3.19 -25.37
CA LEU A 56 4.41 1.90 -24.68
C LEU A 56 5.73 1.11 -24.85
N ASN A 57 6.31 1.10 -26.04
CA ASN A 57 7.62 0.49 -26.27
C ASN A 57 8.71 1.16 -25.43
N GLU A 58 8.71 2.50 -25.34
CA GLU A 58 9.61 3.24 -24.46
C GLU A 58 9.42 2.86 -22.99
N MET A 59 8.17 2.76 -22.53
CA MET A 59 7.85 2.37 -21.17
C MET A 59 8.43 0.98 -20.84
N VAL A 60 8.22 0.00 -21.71
CA VAL A 60 8.74 -1.37 -21.55
C VAL A 60 10.26 -1.40 -21.62
N GLN A 61 10.87 -0.71 -22.59
CA GLN A 61 12.33 -0.73 -22.74
C GLN A 61 13.02 -0.09 -21.52
N THR A 62 12.54 1.07 -21.08
CA THR A 62 13.07 1.74 -19.89
C THR A 62 12.73 0.98 -18.60
N GLU A 63 11.72 0.11 -18.60
CA GLU A 63 11.44 -0.81 -17.50
C GLU A 63 12.50 -1.93 -17.43
N ARG A 64 12.90 -2.50 -18.58
CA ARG A 64 13.99 -3.48 -18.63
C ARG A 64 15.30 -2.89 -18.12
N ASP A 65 15.61 -1.67 -18.54
CA ASP A 65 16.81 -0.95 -18.08
C ASP A 65 16.75 -0.69 -16.57
N TYR A 66 15.58 -0.28 -16.06
CA TYR A 66 15.37 -0.08 -14.62
C TYR A 66 15.54 -1.37 -13.81
N VAL A 67 14.92 -2.48 -14.24
CA VAL A 67 15.07 -3.79 -13.59
C VAL A 67 16.53 -4.24 -13.60
N LYS A 68 17.22 -4.08 -14.73
CA LYS A 68 18.65 -4.39 -14.84
C LYS A 68 19.48 -3.57 -13.86
N ASP A 69 19.22 -2.27 -13.78
CA ASP A 69 19.94 -1.38 -12.87
C ASP A 69 19.68 -1.71 -11.40
N LEU A 70 18.45 -2.05 -11.02
CA LEU A 70 18.14 -2.56 -9.68
C LEU A 70 18.86 -3.89 -9.39
N GLY A 71 18.99 -4.75 -10.41
CA GLY A 71 19.76 -5.99 -10.33
C GLY A 71 21.24 -5.75 -10.00
N VAL A 72 21.84 -4.68 -10.52
CA VAL A 72 23.22 -4.30 -10.13
C VAL A 72 23.32 -4.00 -8.64
N ILE A 73 22.29 -3.42 -8.02
CA ILE A 73 22.25 -3.15 -6.58
C ILE A 73 22.12 -4.44 -5.80
N VAL A 74 21.07 -5.23 -6.10
CA VAL A 74 20.71 -6.42 -5.31
C VAL A 74 21.70 -7.56 -5.56
N GLU A 75 21.92 -7.91 -6.81
CA GLU A 75 22.80 -9.01 -7.20
C GLU A 75 24.27 -8.56 -7.23
N GLY A 76 24.59 -7.27 -7.32
CA GLY A 76 25.98 -6.77 -7.29
C GLY A 76 26.39 -6.29 -5.90
N PHE A 77 25.98 -5.08 -5.54
CA PHE A 77 26.42 -4.40 -4.31
C PHE A 77 26.04 -5.17 -3.04
N MET A 78 24.76 -5.53 -2.87
CA MET A 78 24.29 -6.20 -1.65
C MET A 78 24.95 -7.59 -1.48
N ARG A 79 25.05 -8.38 -2.56
CA ARG A 79 25.78 -9.65 -2.54
C ARG A 79 27.25 -9.46 -2.14
N ARG A 80 27.95 -8.50 -2.75
CA ARG A 80 29.37 -8.26 -2.47
C ARG A 80 29.62 -7.82 -1.03
N ILE A 81 28.74 -7.00 -0.49
CA ILE A 81 28.77 -6.59 0.92
C ILE A 81 28.49 -7.78 1.84
N GLY A 82 27.54 -8.65 1.49
CA GLY A 82 27.28 -9.88 2.23
C GLY A 82 28.47 -10.85 2.27
N GLU A 83 29.25 -10.92 1.19
CA GLU A 83 30.47 -11.75 1.10
C GLU A 83 31.67 -11.13 1.84
N LYS A 84 31.88 -9.82 1.72
CA LYS A 84 33.02 -9.10 2.31
C LYS A 84 32.82 -8.80 3.79
N GLY A 85 31.57 -8.65 4.23
CA GLY A 85 31.21 -8.03 5.49
C GLY A 85 31.17 -6.50 5.42
N VAL A 86 30.57 -5.89 6.44
CA VAL A 86 30.55 -4.44 6.64
C VAL A 86 31.55 -4.05 7.74
N PRO A 87 32.07 -2.81 7.75
CA PRO A 87 32.82 -2.27 8.89
C PRO A 87 32.05 -2.41 10.20
N GLU A 88 32.76 -2.66 11.31
CA GLU A 88 32.13 -2.92 12.62
C GLU A 88 31.18 -1.79 13.04
N ASP A 89 31.58 -0.55 12.82
CA ASP A 89 30.83 0.67 13.14
C ASP A 89 29.65 0.94 12.19
N MET A 90 29.61 0.23 11.05
CA MET A 90 28.50 0.27 10.07
C MET A 90 27.47 -0.85 10.33
N THR A 91 27.72 -1.78 11.25
CA THR A 91 26.83 -2.93 11.51
C THR A 91 25.39 -2.49 11.76
N GLY A 92 24.45 -3.00 10.94
CA GLY A 92 23.03 -2.66 11.01
C GLY A 92 22.62 -1.42 10.22
N LYS A 93 23.56 -0.52 9.88
CA LYS A 93 23.31 0.64 9.00
C LYS A 93 23.20 0.23 7.52
N ASP A 94 23.69 -0.95 7.14
CA ASP A 94 23.52 -1.54 5.80
C ASP A 94 22.04 -1.65 5.40
N LYS A 95 21.16 -2.00 6.35
CA LYS A 95 19.71 -2.03 6.14
C LYS A 95 19.13 -0.64 5.84
N ILE A 96 19.73 0.41 6.39
CA ILE A 96 19.34 1.81 6.12
C ILE A 96 19.80 2.21 4.71
N VAL A 97 20.98 1.78 4.27
CA VAL A 97 21.50 2.10 2.93
C VAL A 97 20.55 1.60 1.84
N PHE A 98 20.16 0.32 1.90
CA PHE A 98 19.34 -0.30 0.85
C PHE A 98 17.84 -0.15 1.06
N GLY A 99 17.39 0.12 2.29
CA GLY A 99 15.96 0.20 2.62
C GLY A 99 15.21 -1.06 2.17
N ASN A 100 14.10 -0.88 1.44
CA ASN A 100 13.33 -1.98 0.85
C ASN A 100 13.59 -2.16 -0.66
N ILE A 101 14.76 -1.78 -1.19
CA ILE A 101 15.01 -1.85 -2.63
C ILE A 101 14.93 -3.26 -3.21
N HIS A 102 15.28 -4.28 -2.42
CA HIS A 102 15.12 -5.68 -2.81
C HIS A 102 13.65 -6.04 -3.11
N GLN A 103 12.73 -5.57 -2.27
CA GLN A 103 11.29 -5.75 -2.49
C GLN A 103 10.82 -5.08 -3.79
N ILE A 104 11.34 -3.89 -4.09
CA ILE A 104 11.05 -3.19 -5.34
C ILE A 104 11.58 -4.02 -6.52
N TYR A 105 12.83 -4.45 -6.45
CA TYR A 105 13.47 -5.24 -7.48
C TYR A 105 12.68 -6.52 -7.82
N ASP A 106 12.36 -7.34 -6.80
CA ASP A 106 11.66 -8.61 -7.00
C ASP A 106 10.31 -8.39 -7.68
N TRP A 107 9.52 -7.44 -7.19
CA TRP A 107 8.21 -7.15 -7.78
C TRP A 107 8.32 -6.68 -9.23
N HIS A 108 9.29 -5.81 -9.53
CA HIS A 108 9.49 -5.31 -10.89
C HIS A 108 10.00 -6.41 -11.83
N LYS A 109 10.95 -7.23 -11.39
CA LYS A 109 11.57 -8.32 -12.18
C LYS A 109 10.62 -9.47 -12.43
N GLU A 110 9.96 -9.96 -11.38
CA GLU A 110 9.20 -11.21 -11.42
C GLU A 110 7.75 -11.01 -11.92
N PHE A 111 7.22 -9.80 -11.81
CA PHE A 111 5.82 -9.52 -12.11
C PHE A 111 5.62 -8.32 -13.04
N PHE A 112 6.00 -7.11 -12.61
CA PHE A 112 5.53 -5.89 -13.27
C PHE A 112 6.07 -5.76 -14.71
N LEU A 113 7.36 -6.03 -14.92
CA LEU A 113 7.95 -6.03 -16.26
C LEU A 113 7.25 -7.06 -17.17
N CYS A 114 7.03 -8.27 -16.68
CA CYS A 114 6.39 -9.33 -17.45
C CYS A 114 4.95 -8.97 -17.84
N GLU A 115 4.18 -8.34 -16.95
CA GLU A 115 2.83 -7.85 -17.29
C GLU A 115 2.87 -6.66 -18.26
N LEU A 116 3.85 -5.76 -18.12
CA LEU A 116 4.01 -4.63 -19.01
C LEU A 116 4.39 -5.08 -20.43
N GLU A 117 5.19 -6.13 -20.58
CA GLU A 117 5.49 -6.74 -21.88
C GLU A 117 4.24 -7.31 -22.54
N LYS A 118 3.29 -7.86 -21.77
CA LYS A 118 2.00 -8.33 -22.31
C LYS A 118 1.14 -7.18 -22.82
N CYS A 119 1.30 -5.97 -22.29
CA CYS A 119 0.61 -4.79 -22.81
C CYS A 119 1.02 -4.44 -24.25
N LEU A 120 2.18 -4.89 -24.75
CA LEU A 120 2.56 -4.68 -26.16
C LEU A 120 1.65 -5.43 -27.14
N GLN A 121 1.02 -6.52 -26.70
CA GLN A 121 0.05 -7.27 -27.50
C GLN A 121 -1.36 -6.75 -27.32
N ASP A 122 -1.66 -6.22 -26.13
CA ASP A 122 -2.96 -5.65 -25.78
C ASP A 122 -2.76 -4.35 -24.98
N HIS A 123 -2.84 -3.23 -25.70
CA HIS A 123 -2.54 -1.90 -25.16
C HIS A 123 -3.56 -1.41 -24.13
N ASP A 124 -4.79 -1.94 -24.15
CA ASP A 124 -5.88 -1.46 -23.31
C ASP A 124 -5.71 -1.96 -21.86
N ARG A 125 -4.95 -3.05 -21.66
CA ARG A 125 -4.56 -3.58 -20.34
C ARG A 125 -3.64 -2.65 -19.54
N LEU A 126 -3.00 -1.68 -20.19
CA LEU A 126 -2.02 -0.80 -19.53
C LEU A 126 -2.64 -0.06 -18.35
N ALA A 127 -3.83 0.50 -18.52
CA ALA A 127 -4.50 1.26 -17.47
C ALA A 127 -4.87 0.37 -16.27
N GLU A 128 -5.46 -0.80 -16.54
CA GLU A 128 -5.84 -1.77 -15.52
C GLU A 128 -4.62 -2.23 -14.71
N LEU A 129 -3.47 -2.43 -15.36
CA LEU A 129 -2.24 -2.87 -14.71
C LEU A 129 -1.82 -1.89 -13.59
N PHE A 130 -1.86 -0.59 -13.82
CA PHE A 130 -1.52 0.40 -12.78
C PHE A 130 -2.59 0.50 -11.69
N ILE A 131 -3.87 0.54 -12.07
CA ILE A 131 -4.99 0.68 -11.14
C ILE A 131 -5.04 -0.51 -10.17
N LYS A 132 -4.95 -1.73 -10.70
CA LYS A 132 -5.02 -2.97 -9.90
C LYS A 132 -3.90 -3.10 -8.87
N HIS A 133 -2.76 -2.47 -9.12
CA HIS A 133 -1.56 -2.61 -8.30
C HIS A 133 -1.21 -1.35 -7.49
N GLU A 134 -2.16 -0.42 -7.30
CA GLU A 134 -1.97 0.79 -6.48
C GLU A 134 -1.31 0.48 -5.14
N ARG A 135 -1.82 -0.52 -4.42
CA ARG A 135 -1.31 -0.90 -3.09
C ARG A 135 0.16 -1.35 -3.12
N ARG A 136 0.61 -1.98 -4.20
CA ARG A 136 2.01 -2.42 -4.34
C ARG A 136 2.94 -1.22 -4.45
N LEU A 137 2.51 -0.13 -5.09
CA LEU A 137 3.31 1.09 -5.25
C LEU A 137 3.62 1.80 -3.92
N HIS A 138 2.93 1.45 -2.83
CA HIS A 138 3.26 1.96 -1.49
C HIS A 138 4.71 1.62 -1.06
N MET A 139 5.33 0.58 -1.63
CA MET A 139 6.74 0.29 -1.40
C MET A 139 7.67 1.45 -1.77
N TYR A 140 7.30 2.30 -2.73
CA TYR A 140 8.05 3.51 -3.08
C TYR A 140 7.96 4.59 -2.00
N VAL A 141 6.84 4.67 -1.28
CA VAL A 141 6.67 5.60 -0.15
C VAL A 141 7.65 5.24 0.96
N ILE A 142 7.77 3.95 1.26
CA ILE A 142 8.73 3.41 2.23
C ILE A 142 10.16 3.74 1.81
N TYR A 143 10.49 3.49 0.55
CA TYR A 143 11.83 3.76 0.01
C TYR A 143 12.19 5.26 0.07
N CYS A 144 11.29 6.12 -0.40
CA CYS A 144 11.51 7.56 -0.42
C CYS A 144 11.65 8.15 0.99
N GLN A 145 10.87 7.67 1.97
CA GLN A 145 11.02 8.10 3.35
C GLN A 145 12.41 7.76 3.92
N ASN A 146 12.98 6.61 3.53
CA ASN A 146 14.29 6.17 3.99
C ASN A 146 15.46 6.87 3.27
N LYS A 147 15.28 7.30 2.02
CA LYS A 147 16.38 7.81 1.16
C LYS A 147 17.28 8.87 1.81
N PRO A 148 16.78 9.89 2.55
CA PRO A 148 17.66 10.87 3.19
C PRO A 148 18.64 10.25 4.21
N ARG A 149 18.21 9.19 4.90
CA ARG A 149 19.06 8.46 5.87
C ARG A 149 20.07 7.58 5.14
N SER A 150 19.63 6.89 4.08
CA SER A 150 20.51 6.12 3.20
C SER A 150 21.64 6.99 2.65
N GLU A 151 21.32 8.18 2.15
CA GLU A 151 22.29 9.11 1.57
C GLU A 151 23.33 9.59 2.59
N PHE A 152 22.89 9.86 3.83
CA PHE A 152 23.80 10.21 4.92
C PHE A 152 24.78 9.07 5.23
N VAL A 153 24.29 7.83 5.33
CA VAL A 153 25.16 6.67 5.61
C VAL A 153 26.11 6.41 4.44
N VAL A 154 25.66 6.49 3.19
CA VAL A 154 26.55 6.29 2.04
C VAL A 154 27.68 7.32 2.02
N ALA A 155 27.37 8.59 2.33
CA ALA A 155 28.38 9.64 2.41
C ALA A 155 29.36 9.45 3.60
N GLU A 156 28.89 8.93 4.73
CA GLU A 156 29.73 8.62 5.90
C GLU A 156 30.76 7.52 5.59
N TYR A 157 30.42 6.57 4.72
CA TYR A 157 31.22 5.38 4.39
C TYR A 157 31.69 5.35 2.92
N ASP A 158 31.93 6.52 2.32
CA ASP A 158 32.23 6.65 0.88
C ASP A 158 33.36 5.73 0.40
N GLY A 159 34.51 5.72 1.11
CA GLY A 159 35.65 4.86 0.76
C GLY A 159 35.35 3.36 0.79
N PHE A 160 34.48 2.90 1.70
CA PHE A 160 34.04 1.50 1.72
C PHE A 160 33.20 1.18 0.47
N PHE A 161 32.31 2.08 0.09
CA PHE A 161 31.46 1.89 -1.10
C PHE A 161 32.23 2.00 -2.41
N GLU A 162 33.30 2.80 -2.47
CA GLU A 162 34.24 2.83 -3.61
C GLU A 162 34.93 1.47 -3.80
N GLU A 163 35.41 0.84 -2.72
CA GLU A 163 36.02 -0.49 -2.78
C GLU A 163 35.00 -1.56 -3.22
N VAL A 164 33.76 -1.49 -2.71
CA VAL A 164 32.68 -2.39 -3.14
C VAL A 164 32.35 -2.17 -4.62
N GLN A 165 32.28 -0.92 -5.08
CA GLN A 165 32.01 -0.57 -6.47
C GLN A 165 33.07 -1.15 -7.42
N GLN A 166 34.35 -1.10 -7.04
CA GLN A 166 35.44 -1.73 -7.79
C GLN A 166 35.26 -3.24 -7.87
N GLY A 167 34.88 -3.89 -6.76
CA GLY A 167 34.59 -5.33 -6.73
C GLY A 167 33.39 -5.76 -7.57
N VAL A 168 32.39 -4.89 -7.73
CA VAL A 168 31.22 -5.12 -8.61
C VAL A 168 31.55 -4.78 -10.08
N ASN A 169 32.70 -4.16 -10.34
CA ASN A 169 33.11 -3.64 -11.66
C ASN A 169 32.04 -2.71 -12.27
N SER A 170 31.45 -1.85 -11.44
CA SER A 170 30.38 -0.95 -11.85
C SER A 170 30.89 0.42 -12.26
N ARG A 171 30.34 0.96 -13.35
CA ARG A 171 30.71 2.28 -13.88
C ARG A 171 30.07 3.45 -13.13
N LEU A 172 28.93 3.23 -12.49
CA LEU A 172 28.21 4.25 -11.73
C LEU A 172 28.39 4.01 -10.23
N SER A 173 28.34 5.09 -9.44
CA SER A 173 28.41 4.99 -7.99
C SER A 173 27.16 4.31 -7.43
N ILE A 174 27.25 3.79 -6.20
CA ILE A 174 26.07 3.24 -5.52
C ILE A 174 24.95 4.29 -5.40
N ASN A 175 25.27 5.56 -5.17
CA ASN A 175 24.29 6.65 -5.09
C ASN A 175 23.52 6.86 -6.41
N ASP A 176 24.21 6.75 -7.56
CA ASP A 176 23.59 6.85 -8.90
C ASP A 176 22.59 5.72 -9.17
N TYR A 177 22.77 4.57 -8.51
CA TYR A 177 21.81 3.48 -8.54
C TYR A 177 20.67 3.67 -7.53
N LEU A 178 20.97 4.09 -6.30
CA LEU A 178 19.97 4.26 -5.24
C LEU A 178 18.96 5.38 -5.52
N ILE A 179 19.26 6.32 -6.43
CA ILE A 179 18.28 7.34 -6.85
C ILE A 179 17.26 6.81 -7.88
N LYS A 180 17.52 5.66 -8.53
CA LYS A 180 16.70 5.15 -9.63
C LYS A 180 15.24 4.87 -9.27
N PRO A 181 14.88 4.32 -8.10
CA PRO A 181 13.47 4.14 -7.75
C PRO A 181 12.69 5.47 -7.67
N ILE A 182 13.32 6.52 -7.15
CA ILE A 182 12.72 7.86 -7.06
C ILE A 182 12.55 8.45 -8.47
N GLN A 183 13.53 8.24 -9.34
CA GLN A 183 13.41 8.64 -10.74
C GLN A 183 12.30 7.85 -11.44
N ARG A 184 12.22 6.53 -11.25
CA ARG A 184 11.24 5.69 -11.96
C ARG A 184 9.81 6.03 -11.57
N ILE A 185 9.51 6.18 -10.28
CA ILE A 185 8.14 6.44 -9.82
C ILE A 185 7.60 7.76 -10.36
N THR A 186 8.47 8.77 -10.57
CA THR A 186 8.07 10.06 -11.16
C THR A 186 7.89 10.02 -12.68
N LYS A 187 8.48 9.02 -13.37
CA LYS A 187 8.40 8.87 -14.84
C LYS A 187 7.10 8.20 -15.29
N TYR A 188 6.52 7.28 -14.51
CA TYR A 188 5.29 6.59 -14.92
C TYR A 188 4.14 7.54 -15.26
N GLN A 189 3.91 8.58 -14.45
CA GLN A 189 2.87 9.57 -14.77
C GLN A 189 3.13 10.34 -16.07
N LEU A 190 4.39 10.55 -16.47
CA LEU A 190 4.73 11.26 -17.70
C LEU A 190 4.44 10.38 -18.92
N LEU A 191 4.88 9.12 -18.86
CA LEU A 191 4.64 8.14 -19.91
C LEU A 191 3.14 7.85 -20.07
N LEU A 192 2.39 7.72 -18.98
CA LEU A 192 0.93 7.54 -19.04
C LEU A 192 0.22 8.79 -19.59
N LYS A 193 0.68 10.01 -19.27
CA LYS A 193 0.14 11.26 -19.85
C LYS A 193 0.38 11.33 -21.36
N ASP A 194 1.56 10.95 -21.82
CA ASP A 194 1.85 10.89 -23.26
C ASP A 194 1.02 9.80 -23.96
N PHE A 195 0.86 8.64 -23.32
CA PHE A 195 -0.01 7.58 -23.84
C PHE A 195 -1.48 8.02 -23.92
N LEU A 196 -2.01 8.69 -22.89
CA LEU A 196 -3.34 9.30 -22.88
C LEU A 196 -3.49 10.31 -24.02
N LYS A 197 -2.53 11.24 -24.17
CA LYS A 197 -2.52 12.25 -25.23
C LYS A 197 -2.64 11.65 -26.63
N TYR A 198 -1.95 10.54 -26.90
CA TYR A 198 -2.09 9.84 -28.19
C TYR A 198 -3.40 9.04 -28.29
N SER A 199 -3.90 8.46 -27.19
CA SER A 199 -5.17 7.74 -27.15
C SER A 199 -6.36 8.67 -27.44
N THR A 200 -6.38 9.88 -26.87
CA THR A 200 -7.38 10.92 -27.17
C THR A 200 -7.34 11.32 -28.64
N LYS A 201 -6.15 11.52 -29.22
CA LYS A 201 -5.99 11.87 -30.64
C LYS A 201 -6.40 10.75 -31.59
N ALA A 202 -6.36 9.50 -31.14
CA ALA A 202 -6.84 8.35 -31.88
C ALA A 202 -8.37 8.17 -31.77
N GLY A 203 -9.04 8.94 -30.91
CA GLY A 203 -10.50 8.84 -30.67
C GLY A 203 -10.91 7.61 -29.85
N LEU A 204 -10.01 7.10 -29.00
CA LEU A 204 -10.28 5.95 -28.12
C LEU A 204 -10.97 6.39 -26.81
N ASP A 205 -11.63 5.45 -26.13
CA ASP A 205 -12.11 5.68 -24.77
C ASP A 205 -10.92 5.85 -23.82
N CYS A 206 -10.90 6.97 -23.09
CA CYS A 206 -9.78 7.39 -22.26
C CYS A 206 -10.06 7.26 -20.75
N LYS A 207 -11.25 6.84 -20.33
CA LYS A 207 -11.64 6.86 -18.91
C LYS A 207 -10.69 6.09 -17.99
N GLU A 208 -10.29 4.89 -18.39
CA GLU A 208 -9.42 4.05 -17.56
C GLU A 208 -7.99 4.59 -17.52
N ILE A 209 -7.46 5.08 -18.65
CA ILE A 209 -6.12 5.66 -18.68
C ILE A 209 -6.05 7.00 -17.94
N GLU A 210 -7.13 7.80 -17.94
CA GLU A 210 -7.26 9.00 -17.11
C GLU A 210 -7.13 8.66 -15.62
N LYS A 211 -7.86 7.65 -15.14
CA LYS A 211 -7.73 7.15 -13.76
C LYS A 211 -6.31 6.68 -13.44
N ALA A 212 -5.68 5.96 -14.35
CA ALA A 212 -4.30 5.50 -14.16
C ALA A 212 -3.30 6.69 -14.08
N VAL A 213 -3.50 7.74 -14.89
CA VAL A 213 -2.72 8.98 -14.85
C VAL A 213 -2.92 9.71 -13.52
N GLU A 214 -4.15 9.82 -13.03
CA GLU A 214 -4.46 10.44 -11.73
C GLU A 214 -3.75 9.70 -10.60
N LEU A 215 -3.92 8.38 -10.53
CA LEU A 215 -3.26 7.52 -9.55
C LEU A 215 -1.74 7.69 -9.57
N MET A 216 -1.11 7.59 -10.76
CA MET A 216 0.34 7.73 -10.87
C MET A 216 0.85 9.16 -10.62
N SER A 217 -0.02 10.17 -10.73
CA SER A 217 0.30 11.54 -10.33
C SER A 217 0.24 11.74 -8.80
N LEU A 218 -0.50 10.89 -8.08
CA LEU A 218 -0.61 10.94 -6.61
C LEU A 218 0.56 10.24 -5.90
N VAL A 219 1.08 9.14 -6.42
CA VAL A 219 2.12 8.35 -5.73
C VAL A 219 3.39 9.18 -5.41
N PRO A 220 3.95 9.99 -6.32
CA PRO A 220 5.09 10.84 -6.00
C PRO A 220 4.78 11.90 -4.93
N LYS A 221 3.55 12.43 -4.89
CA LYS A 221 3.10 13.36 -3.85
C LYS A 221 3.09 12.69 -2.48
N GLN A 222 2.58 11.46 -2.40
CA GLN A 222 2.59 10.66 -1.18
C GLN A 222 4.01 10.35 -0.69
N CYS A 223 4.93 10.06 -1.61
CA CYS A 223 6.35 9.89 -1.29
C CYS A 223 6.94 11.16 -0.65
N ASN A 224 6.66 12.33 -1.23
CA ASN A 224 7.10 13.62 -0.70
C ASN A 224 6.48 13.92 0.67
N ASP A 225 5.19 13.69 0.84
CA ASP A 225 4.48 13.94 2.11
C ASP A 225 5.04 13.06 3.23
N MET A 226 5.27 11.77 2.97
CA MET A 226 5.82 10.83 3.95
C MET A 226 7.32 11.05 4.23
N MET A 227 8.06 11.64 3.28
CA MET A 227 9.44 12.10 3.52
C MET A 227 9.47 13.27 4.51
N ASN A 228 8.53 14.22 4.39
CA ASN A 228 8.40 15.33 5.34
C ASN A 228 7.89 14.85 6.71
N LEU A 229 6.87 14.00 6.71
CA LEU A 229 6.28 13.43 7.92
C LEU A 229 7.21 12.44 8.63
N GLY A 230 8.17 11.84 7.93
CA GLY A 230 9.21 10.99 8.52
C GLY A 230 10.12 11.70 9.54
N ARG A 231 9.97 13.02 9.69
CA ARG A 231 10.64 13.87 10.70
C ARG A 231 9.79 14.09 11.96
N LEU A 232 8.63 13.45 12.08
CA LEU A 232 7.78 13.50 13.26
C LEU A 232 8.54 13.01 14.49
N GLN A 233 8.74 13.90 15.46
CA GLN A 233 9.47 13.61 16.69
C GLN A 233 8.55 13.07 17.77
N GLY A 234 9.03 12.11 18.57
CA GLY A 234 8.29 11.56 19.71
C GLY A 234 7.15 10.58 19.37
N TYR A 235 7.00 10.18 18.10
CA TYR A 235 6.10 9.08 17.74
C TYR A 235 6.82 7.74 17.89
N GLU A 236 6.27 6.85 18.71
CA GLU A 236 6.77 5.50 18.90
C GLU A 236 6.08 4.55 17.92
N GLY A 237 6.82 4.17 16.86
CA GLY A 237 6.33 3.24 15.85
C GLY A 237 6.79 3.58 14.43
N LYS A 238 6.47 2.69 13.48
CA LYS A 238 6.75 2.92 12.05
C LYS A 238 5.53 3.56 11.39
N LEU A 239 5.66 4.82 10.97
CA LEU A 239 4.61 5.54 10.24
C LEU A 239 4.18 4.80 8.95
N THR A 240 5.15 4.20 8.25
CA THR A 240 4.90 3.40 7.05
C THR A 240 4.13 2.11 7.30
N ALA A 241 4.04 1.64 8.55
CA ALA A 241 3.23 0.49 8.91
C ALA A 241 1.75 0.86 9.16
N GLN A 242 1.42 2.14 9.19
CA GLN A 242 0.06 2.64 9.48
C GLN A 242 -0.83 2.74 8.23
N GLY A 243 -0.33 2.28 7.08
CA GLY A 243 -1.01 2.34 5.79
C GLY A 243 -0.80 3.68 5.07
N LYS A 244 -1.65 3.94 4.08
CA LYS A 244 -1.63 5.16 3.26
C LYS A 244 -1.98 6.38 4.12
N LEU A 245 -1.21 7.46 3.98
CA LEU A 245 -1.63 8.79 4.45
C LEU A 245 -2.75 9.28 3.54
N LEU A 246 -3.95 9.42 4.08
CA LEU A 246 -5.15 9.80 3.33
C LEU A 246 -5.31 11.31 3.28
N GLN A 247 -5.16 11.99 4.43
CA GLN A 247 -5.39 13.43 4.56
C GLN A 247 -4.48 14.05 5.62
N GLN A 248 -4.23 15.35 5.50
CA GLN A 248 -3.48 16.12 6.48
C GLN A 248 -3.85 17.61 6.50
N ASP A 249 -4.33 18.09 7.64
CA ASP A 249 -4.83 19.46 7.78
C ASP A 249 -4.54 20.02 9.17
N THR A 250 -4.70 21.34 9.29
CA THR A 250 -4.51 22.04 10.56
C THR A 250 -5.87 22.32 11.19
N PHE A 251 -6.05 21.91 12.44
CA PHE A 251 -7.28 22.11 13.21
C PHE A 251 -6.99 22.83 14.52
N PHE A 252 -8.00 23.54 15.02
CA PHE A 252 -8.03 23.93 16.42
C PHE A 252 -8.70 22.82 17.22
N VAL A 253 -7.91 22.14 18.05
CA VAL A 253 -8.33 20.94 18.79
C VAL A 253 -8.56 21.30 20.26
N THR A 254 -9.76 21.01 20.74
CA THR A 254 -10.14 21.15 22.15
C THR A 254 -10.29 19.75 22.75
N GLU A 255 -9.50 19.45 23.77
CA GLU A 255 -9.53 18.17 24.47
C GLU A 255 -10.49 18.27 25.65
N GLN A 256 -11.37 17.29 25.80
CA GLN A 256 -12.27 17.15 26.93
C GLN A 256 -12.00 15.81 27.61
N ASP A 257 -11.55 15.87 28.86
CA ASP A 257 -11.32 14.70 29.71
C ASP A 257 -12.20 14.80 30.95
N SER A 258 -12.95 13.75 31.26
CA SER A 258 -13.81 13.63 32.45
C SER A 258 -14.67 14.87 32.79
N GLY A 259 -15.07 15.65 31.78
CA GLY A 259 -15.90 16.86 31.92
C GLY A 259 -15.13 18.18 32.01
N VAL A 260 -13.80 18.16 32.12
CA VAL A 260 -12.94 19.36 32.08
C VAL A 260 -12.60 19.70 30.63
N LEU A 261 -13.01 20.89 30.19
CA LEU A 261 -12.68 21.43 28.87
C LEU A 261 -11.31 22.13 28.92
N SER A 262 -10.36 21.63 28.14
CA SER A 262 -9.05 22.27 27.96
C SER A 262 -9.13 23.48 27.02
N ARG A 263 -8.08 24.30 27.00
CA ARG A 263 -7.95 25.38 26.01
C ARG A 263 -7.71 24.78 24.62
N SER A 264 -8.40 25.33 23.62
CA SER A 264 -8.17 24.97 22.21
C SER A 264 -6.73 25.24 21.79
N LYS A 265 -6.12 24.28 21.08
CA LYS A 265 -4.73 24.33 20.60
C LYS A 265 -4.68 24.01 19.11
N GLU A 266 -3.83 24.74 18.39
CA GLU A 266 -3.55 24.45 16.98
C GLU A 266 -2.79 23.11 16.87
N ARG A 267 -3.28 22.20 16.02
CA ARG A 267 -2.67 20.89 15.76
C ARG A 267 -2.66 20.62 14.27
N ARG A 268 -1.54 20.08 13.78
CA ARG A 268 -1.49 19.41 12.48
C ARG A 268 -1.92 17.96 12.69
N VAL A 269 -2.98 17.55 12.01
CA VAL A 269 -3.58 16.22 12.15
C VAL A 269 -3.33 15.44 10.87
N PHE A 270 -2.93 14.18 11.02
CA PHE A 270 -2.65 13.26 9.92
C PHE A 270 -3.60 12.07 10.03
N LEU A 271 -4.34 11.79 8.96
CA LEU A 271 -5.24 10.64 8.85
C LEU A 271 -4.57 9.57 8.01
N PHE A 272 -4.25 8.43 8.64
CA PHE A 272 -3.82 7.21 7.97
C PHE A 272 -4.94 6.17 7.96
N GLU A 273 -4.79 5.13 7.15
CA GLU A 273 -5.73 4.00 7.11
C GLU A 273 -5.91 3.32 8.48
N GLN A 274 -4.88 3.30 9.34
CA GLN A 274 -4.92 2.62 10.63
C GLN A 274 -4.88 3.54 11.85
N ILE A 275 -4.56 4.83 11.70
CA ILE A 275 -4.37 5.73 12.84
C ILE A 275 -4.62 7.19 12.47
N VAL A 276 -5.13 7.96 13.42
CA VAL A 276 -5.16 9.44 13.38
C VAL A 276 -4.06 9.95 14.29
N ILE A 277 -3.17 10.81 13.81
CA ILE A 277 -2.06 11.37 14.58
C ILE A 277 -2.24 12.88 14.72
N PHE A 278 -2.13 13.37 15.96
CA PHE A 278 -2.16 14.77 16.34
C PHE A 278 -0.75 15.24 16.66
N SER A 279 -0.35 16.36 16.07
CA SER A 279 0.99 16.91 16.24
C SER A 279 0.99 18.43 16.39
N GLU A 280 2.08 18.94 16.95
CA GLU A 280 2.40 20.36 17.04
C GLU A 280 3.47 20.73 16.01
N LEU A 281 3.32 21.90 15.37
CA LEU A 281 4.28 22.41 14.41
C LEU A 281 5.47 23.09 15.14
N LEU A 282 6.66 22.53 15.01
CA LEU A 282 7.86 22.98 15.76
C LEU A 282 8.57 24.22 15.16
N ARG A 283 8.47 24.45 13.85
CA ARG A 283 9.15 25.58 13.18
C ARG A 283 8.21 26.27 12.19
N LYS A 284 7.51 27.31 12.66
CA LYS A 284 6.72 28.19 11.79
C LYS A 284 7.69 28.97 10.87
N GLY A 285 7.57 28.81 9.55
CA GLY A 285 8.34 29.57 8.55
C GLY A 285 9.55 28.87 7.89
N SER A 286 9.82 27.59 8.20
CA SER A 286 10.83 26.81 7.46
C SER A 286 10.23 26.20 6.19
N SER A 287 11.03 26.07 5.13
CA SER A 287 10.69 25.30 3.93
C SER A 287 10.44 23.81 4.21
N THR A 288 10.94 23.30 5.35
CA THR A 288 10.65 21.95 5.83
C THR A 288 10.13 21.98 7.27
N PRO A 289 8.80 22.00 7.47
CA PRO A 289 8.21 22.03 8.80
C PRO A 289 8.54 20.75 9.58
N GLY A 290 8.96 20.89 10.84
CA GLY A 290 9.09 19.78 11.78
C GLY A 290 7.82 19.62 12.60
N TYR A 291 7.47 18.38 12.94
CA TYR A 291 6.29 18.06 13.74
C TYR A 291 6.69 17.35 15.03
N GLN A 292 6.03 17.70 16.12
CA GLN A 292 6.13 17.01 17.41
C GLN A 292 4.86 16.22 17.65
N PHE A 293 4.99 14.91 17.81
CA PHE A 293 3.89 14.05 18.21
C PHE A 293 3.29 14.53 19.54
N LYS A 294 1.96 14.49 19.63
CA LYS A 294 1.22 14.76 20.86
C LYS A 294 0.33 13.60 21.23
N LYS A 295 -0.41 13.07 20.26
CA LYS A 295 -1.42 12.05 20.51
C LYS A 295 -1.75 11.27 19.26
N SER A 296 -2.32 10.08 19.43
CA SER A 296 -2.92 9.33 18.34
C SER A 296 -4.17 8.57 18.76
N ILE A 297 -5.04 8.25 17.79
CA ILE A 297 -6.18 7.33 17.97
C ILE A 297 -6.09 6.30 16.85
N LYS A 298 -5.93 5.01 17.20
CA LYS A 298 -6.00 3.94 16.19
C LYS A 298 -7.42 3.87 15.63
N VAL A 299 -7.54 3.69 14.31
CA VAL A 299 -8.83 3.57 13.62
C VAL A 299 -9.67 2.44 14.21
N SER A 300 -9.01 1.39 14.73
CA SER A 300 -9.67 0.28 15.42
C SER A 300 -10.57 0.71 16.59
N TYR A 301 -10.20 1.79 17.27
CA TYR A 301 -10.90 2.35 18.43
C TYR A 301 -11.56 3.70 18.11
N LEU A 302 -11.47 4.18 16.87
CA LEU A 302 -11.95 5.49 16.50
C LEU A 302 -13.49 5.52 16.47
N SER A 303 -14.05 6.55 17.05
CA SER A 303 -15.45 6.94 16.91
C SER A 303 -15.53 8.40 16.51
N MET A 304 -16.54 8.76 15.73
CA MET A 304 -16.72 10.10 15.20
C MET A 304 -18.16 10.56 15.43
N GLU A 305 -18.32 11.81 15.86
CA GLU A 305 -19.60 12.53 15.83
C GLU A 305 -19.49 13.68 14.84
N GLU A 306 -20.30 13.60 13.78
CA GLU A 306 -20.23 14.54 12.66
C GLU A 306 -20.79 15.93 13.00
N HIS A 307 -21.84 15.97 13.83
CA HIS A 307 -22.60 17.20 14.09
C HIS A 307 -22.33 17.73 15.48
N VAL A 308 -21.89 19.00 15.54
CA VAL A 308 -21.78 19.77 16.78
C VAL A 308 -22.76 20.93 16.65
N GLU A 309 -23.83 20.92 17.43
CA GLU A 309 -25.00 21.82 17.28
C GLU A 309 -24.64 23.32 17.25
N SER A 310 -23.50 23.69 17.83
CA SER A 310 -23.03 25.08 17.91
C SER A 310 -22.20 25.58 16.72
N ASP A 311 -21.65 24.71 15.86
CA ASP A 311 -20.66 25.11 14.85
C ASP A 311 -20.54 24.12 13.66
N PRO A 312 -20.87 24.53 12.42
CA PRO A 312 -20.82 23.65 11.25
C PRO A 312 -19.40 23.26 10.81
N CYS A 313 -18.37 23.95 11.30
CA CYS A 313 -16.97 23.63 11.03
C CYS A 313 -16.36 22.68 12.05
N LYS A 314 -17.14 22.20 13.04
CA LYS A 314 -16.68 21.29 14.08
C LYS A 314 -17.17 19.86 13.88
N PHE A 315 -16.35 18.92 14.31
CA PHE A 315 -16.67 17.51 14.47
C PHE A 315 -15.86 16.95 15.66
N VAL A 316 -16.27 15.80 16.19
CA VAL A 316 -15.62 15.21 17.37
C VAL A 316 -15.06 13.84 17.03
N LEU A 317 -13.82 13.59 17.45
CA LEU A 317 -13.20 12.26 17.46
C LEU A 317 -13.05 11.79 18.89
N SER A 318 -13.42 10.53 19.15
CA SER A 318 -13.31 9.89 20.45
C SER A 318 -12.72 8.49 20.31
N CYS A 319 -12.16 7.99 21.41
CA CYS A 319 -11.64 6.63 21.49
C CYS A 319 -12.67 5.75 22.22
N ARG A 320 -13.15 4.68 21.59
CA ARG A 320 -14.08 3.73 22.21
C ARG A 320 -13.41 3.10 23.44
N GLY A 321 -14.10 3.17 24.58
CA GLY A 321 -13.54 2.71 25.87
C GLY A 321 -12.83 3.80 26.68
N SER A 322 -12.73 5.03 26.17
CA SER A 322 -12.26 6.20 26.91
C SER A 322 -13.36 7.27 26.98
N SER A 323 -13.36 8.06 28.06
CA SER A 323 -14.22 9.26 28.15
C SER A 323 -13.66 10.47 27.38
N GLU A 324 -12.49 10.31 26.78
CA GLU A 324 -11.78 11.39 26.13
C GLU A 324 -12.38 11.76 24.77
N ARG A 325 -12.63 13.05 24.59
CA ARG A 325 -13.23 13.61 23.37
C ARG A 325 -12.34 14.72 22.82
N LEU A 326 -12.07 14.66 21.53
CA LEU A 326 -11.31 15.68 20.79
C LEU A 326 -12.27 16.40 19.86
N THR A 327 -12.57 17.66 20.14
CA THR A 327 -13.36 18.51 19.24
C THR A 327 -12.41 19.21 18.28
N LEU A 328 -12.52 18.91 16.98
CA LEU A 328 -11.72 19.51 15.92
C LEU A 328 -12.53 20.60 15.24
N GLN A 329 -11.97 21.80 15.15
CA GLN A 329 -12.52 22.89 14.36
C GLN A 329 -11.69 23.08 13.10
N ALA A 330 -12.31 22.84 11.94
CA ALA A 330 -11.74 23.04 10.62
C ALA A 330 -11.68 24.52 10.25
N ALA A 331 -10.83 24.88 9.29
CA ALA A 331 -10.76 26.24 8.77
C ALA A 331 -12.01 26.63 7.97
N ASN A 332 -12.69 25.66 7.36
CA ASN A 332 -13.92 25.84 6.62
C ASN A 332 -14.75 24.53 6.59
N ILE A 333 -15.99 24.64 6.12
CA ILE A 333 -16.95 23.52 6.06
C ILE A 333 -16.50 22.44 5.06
N ASP A 334 -15.81 22.81 3.99
CA ASP A 334 -15.41 21.87 2.94
C ASP A 334 -14.33 20.91 3.46
N ILE A 335 -13.31 21.42 4.18
CA ILE A 335 -12.31 20.60 4.87
C ILE A 335 -13.00 19.67 5.88
N LYS A 336 -13.97 20.18 6.65
CA LYS A 336 -14.74 19.36 7.60
C LYS A 336 -15.45 18.22 6.88
N LYS A 337 -16.11 18.49 5.75
CA LYS A 337 -16.84 17.49 4.97
C LYS A 337 -15.91 16.42 4.39
N GLU A 338 -14.79 16.82 3.80
CA GLU A 338 -13.80 15.90 3.25
C GLU A 338 -13.21 14.97 4.32
N TRP A 339 -12.94 15.50 5.52
CA TRP A 339 -12.44 14.73 6.65
C TRP A 339 -13.45 13.76 7.21
N VAL A 340 -14.69 14.23 7.44
CA VAL A 340 -15.79 13.38 7.90
C VAL A 340 -16.05 12.25 6.92
N GLN A 341 -16.09 12.54 5.62
CA GLN A 341 -16.27 11.51 4.59
C GLN A 341 -15.16 10.46 4.64
N SER A 342 -13.89 10.89 4.67
CA SER A 342 -12.75 9.97 4.67
C SER A 342 -12.71 9.08 5.92
N ILE A 343 -13.01 9.65 7.10
CA ILE A 343 -13.11 8.89 8.35
C ILE A 343 -14.29 7.93 8.30
N GLN A 344 -15.44 8.36 7.78
CA GLN A 344 -16.62 7.49 7.65
C GLN A 344 -16.35 6.31 6.72
N GLU A 345 -15.65 6.52 5.60
CA GLU A 345 -15.23 5.45 4.69
C GLU A 345 -14.31 4.44 5.38
N LEU A 346 -13.36 4.90 6.20
CA LEU A 346 -12.50 4.02 6.99
C LEU A 346 -13.27 3.18 8.01
N LEU A 347 -14.16 3.82 8.78
CA LEU A 347 -14.99 3.13 9.77
C LEU A 347 -15.92 2.11 9.10
N ASN A 348 -16.50 2.45 7.94
CA ASN A 348 -17.33 1.53 7.16
C ASN A 348 -16.53 0.32 6.65
N MET A 349 -15.31 0.53 6.14
CA MET A 349 -14.43 -0.58 5.72
C MET A 349 -14.10 -1.51 6.89
N GLN A 350 -13.86 -0.97 8.08
CA GLN A 350 -13.58 -1.76 9.27
C GLN A 350 -14.81 -2.59 9.69
N ILE A 351 -16.00 -2.01 9.70
CA ILE A 351 -17.26 -2.71 10.01
C ILE A 351 -17.50 -3.83 9.00
N ASN A 352 -17.31 -3.56 7.71
CA ASN A 352 -17.48 -4.56 6.65
C ASN A 352 -16.48 -5.71 6.79
N PHE A 353 -15.24 -5.44 7.21
CA PHE A 353 -14.25 -6.48 7.49
C PHE A 353 -14.66 -7.36 8.69
N LEU A 354 -15.13 -6.75 9.78
CA LEU A 354 -15.62 -7.47 10.95
C LEU A 354 -16.87 -8.31 10.63
N THR A 355 -17.79 -7.77 9.83
CA THR A 355 -19.03 -8.45 9.41
C THR A 355 -18.74 -9.56 8.40
N GLY A 356 -17.81 -9.34 7.46
CA GLY A 356 -17.38 -10.34 6.46
C GLY A 356 -16.66 -11.54 7.07
N LYS A 357 -15.89 -11.34 8.14
CA LYS A 357 -15.30 -12.44 8.92
C LYS A 357 -16.35 -13.31 9.62
N GLN A 358 -17.50 -12.76 9.99
CA GLN A 358 -18.61 -13.55 10.58
C GLN A 358 -19.33 -14.43 9.56
N SER A 359 -19.37 -14.02 8.29
CA SER A 359 -20.03 -14.78 7.20
C SER A 359 -19.13 -15.81 6.51
N GLY A 360 -17.80 -15.73 6.67
CA GLY A 360 -16.83 -16.63 6.03
C GLY A 360 -16.62 -17.99 6.72
N GLY A 361 -17.26 -18.24 7.87
CA GLY A 361 -17.05 -19.44 8.70
C GLY A 361 -17.99 -20.63 8.44
N SER A 362 -18.91 -20.53 7.48
CA SER A 362 -19.92 -21.57 7.29
C SER A 362 -20.28 -21.78 5.82
N LEU A 363 -19.36 -22.32 5.03
CA LEU A 363 -19.64 -22.89 3.69
C LEU A 363 -18.50 -23.85 3.25
N SER A 364 -18.23 -24.88 4.06
CA SER A 364 -17.59 -26.12 3.56
C SER A 364 -17.91 -27.28 4.50
N ARG A 365 -19.07 -27.92 4.27
CA ARG A 365 -19.35 -29.32 4.64
C ARG A 365 -20.71 -29.72 4.08
N GLN A 366 -20.78 -29.83 2.75
CA GLN A 366 -21.74 -30.72 2.12
C GLN A 366 -21.05 -31.38 0.94
N LEU A 367 -20.73 -32.67 1.11
CA LEU A 367 -21.01 -33.76 0.17
C LEU A 367 -20.37 -35.08 0.65
N SER A 368 -21.18 -36.16 0.58
CA SER A 368 -20.89 -37.59 0.79
C SER A 368 -20.61 -38.04 2.24
N ASN A 369 -21.19 -39.10 2.80
CA ASN A 369 -21.75 -40.30 2.21
C ASN A 369 -22.80 -40.95 3.14
N SER A 370 -23.81 -41.59 2.53
CA SER A 370 -24.88 -42.33 3.20
C SER A 370 -24.47 -43.75 3.62
N SER A 371 -25.19 -44.23 4.64
CA SER A 371 -25.53 -45.62 4.98
C SER A 371 -24.53 -46.49 5.78
N ARG A 372 -24.85 -46.77 7.06
CA ARG A 372 -25.44 -48.05 7.49
C ARG A 372 -25.80 -48.10 9.00
N SER A 373 -27.06 -48.47 9.22
CA SER A 373 -27.78 -49.11 10.34
C SER A 373 -27.07 -49.62 11.61
N SER A 374 -27.68 -49.28 12.76
CA SER A 374 -28.39 -50.17 13.75
C SER A 374 -27.97 -50.08 15.22
N SER A 375 -28.99 -49.80 16.07
CA SER A 375 -29.23 -50.21 17.49
C SER A 375 -28.15 -49.89 18.55
N SER A 376 -28.43 -49.44 19.78
CA SER A 376 -29.66 -49.39 20.58
C SER A 376 -29.39 -48.69 21.93
N HIS A 377 -30.40 -47.96 22.39
CA HIS A 377 -30.77 -47.57 23.76
C HIS A 377 -29.95 -46.56 24.60
N PRO A 378 -30.66 -45.59 25.24
CA PRO A 378 -30.09 -44.55 26.12
C PRO A 378 -30.29 -44.89 27.61
N SER A 379 -29.55 -44.23 28.51
CA SER A 379 -30.02 -43.79 29.84
C SER A 379 -28.96 -42.94 30.57
N THR A 380 -29.26 -41.66 30.77
CA THR A 380 -28.92 -40.84 31.95
C THR A 380 -29.40 -41.55 33.25
N PRO A 381 -28.98 -41.22 34.50
CA PRO A 381 -29.05 -39.83 35.01
C PRO A 381 -28.21 -39.40 36.25
N LEU A 382 -28.26 -38.08 36.52
CA LEU A 382 -28.27 -37.38 37.83
C LEU A 382 -26.99 -37.10 38.65
N LYS A 383 -26.75 -35.79 38.85
CA LYS A 383 -26.19 -35.18 40.08
C LYS A 383 -27.22 -35.26 41.23
N PRO A 384 -26.86 -35.04 42.51
CA PRO A 384 -26.97 -33.67 43.05
C PRO A 384 -25.94 -33.26 44.16
N ASN A 385 -25.88 -31.95 44.34
CA ASN A 385 -25.22 -31.09 45.33
C ASN A 385 -25.17 -31.56 46.79
N THR A 386 -24.17 -31.06 47.54
CA THR A 386 -24.35 -30.29 48.79
C THR A 386 -23.08 -29.50 49.18
N THR A 387 -23.26 -28.20 49.45
CA THR A 387 -22.37 -27.23 50.15
C THR A 387 -22.52 -27.39 51.69
N PRO A 388 -22.11 -26.45 52.58
CA PRO A 388 -20.92 -25.59 52.73
C PRO A 388 -20.32 -25.65 54.17
N ASN A 389 -19.12 -25.07 54.42
CA ASN A 389 -18.84 -24.18 55.59
C ASN A 389 -17.35 -23.85 55.76
N GLY A 390 -17.07 -22.60 56.18
CA GLY A 390 -15.81 -22.24 56.84
C GLY A 390 -15.30 -20.81 56.57
N SER A 391 -15.81 -19.82 57.29
CA SER A 391 -15.22 -18.46 57.47
C SER A 391 -14.26 -18.46 58.71
N PRO A 392 -13.75 -17.31 59.20
CA PRO A 392 -12.77 -16.36 58.66
C PRO A 392 -11.60 -16.05 59.65
N ALA A 393 -10.57 -15.25 59.27
CA ALA A 393 -10.00 -14.11 60.04
C ALA A 393 -8.48 -13.76 59.79
N HIS A 394 -8.25 -12.45 59.53
CA HIS A 394 -7.19 -11.49 59.95
C HIS A 394 -5.66 -11.62 59.65
N ASN A 395 -5.17 -10.74 58.74
CA ASN A 395 -4.13 -9.65 58.78
C ASN A 395 -2.96 -9.61 59.81
N PRO A 396 -1.86 -8.79 59.64
CA PRO A 396 -1.49 -7.79 58.60
C PRO A 396 0.03 -7.66 58.17
N ASN A 397 0.28 -6.82 57.15
CA ASN A 397 1.45 -5.95 56.81
C ASN A 397 2.88 -6.50 56.54
N LYS A 398 3.42 -6.17 55.35
CA LYS A 398 4.63 -5.31 55.16
C LYS A 398 4.88 -4.90 53.69
N HIS A 399 5.11 -3.59 53.49
CA HIS A 399 5.65 -2.89 52.32
C HIS A 399 6.87 -3.57 51.70
N VAL A 400 7.04 -3.49 50.37
CA VAL A 400 8.29 -3.10 49.66
C VAL A 400 7.96 -2.77 48.17
N GLU A 401 8.48 -1.60 47.74
CA GLU A 401 8.84 -1.11 46.38
C GLU A 401 7.76 -0.83 45.30
N GLU A 402 7.53 0.47 45.09
CA GLU A 402 6.97 1.08 43.87
C GLU A 402 8.07 1.21 42.82
N GLU A 403 7.92 0.54 41.67
CA GLU A 403 8.65 0.85 40.43
C GLU A 403 7.67 1.37 39.37
N LEU A 404 7.86 2.66 39.06
CA LEU A 404 7.73 3.39 37.80
C LEU A 404 6.63 2.97 36.79
N ASP A 405 5.69 3.91 36.68
CA ASP A 405 4.54 4.07 35.79
C ASP A 405 4.94 4.18 34.29
N GLU A 406 4.51 3.21 33.47
CA GLU A 406 4.45 3.33 32.00
C GLU A 406 3.05 3.76 31.59
N GLY A 407 2.92 5.01 31.17
CA GLY A 407 1.67 5.62 30.74
C GLY A 407 1.19 5.13 29.37
N GLU A 408 0.34 4.10 29.36
CA GLU A 408 -0.59 3.80 28.28
C GLU A 408 -1.97 4.42 28.57
N CYS A 409 -2.60 5.03 27.57
CA CYS A 409 -3.90 5.69 27.73
C CYS A 409 -5.05 4.70 28.04
N ASN A 410 -5.35 4.58 29.34
CA ASN A 410 -6.65 4.57 30.04
C ASN A 410 -7.92 4.00 29.35
N GLY A 411 -8.55 3.00 30.00
CA GLY A 411 -10.02 2.97 30.17
C GLY A 411 -10.81 1.68 29.90
N LEU A 412 -10.19 0.58 29.45
CA LEU A 412 -10.93 -0.65 29.15
C LEU A 412 -11.29 -1.41 30.44
N SER A 413 -12.54 -1.91 30.56
CA SER A 413 -12.93 -2.76 31.69
C SER A 413 -12.12 -4.06 31.65
N SER A 414 -11.04 -4.13 32.43
CA SER A 414 -10.27 -5.35 32.60
C SER A 414 -11.10 -6.36 33.37
N VAL A 415 -11.28 -7.55 32.82
CA VAL A 415 -11.92 -8.68 33.50
C VAL A 415 -10.85 -9.69 33.89
N LEU A 416 -11.13 -10.43 34.96
CA LEU A 416 -10.26 -11.51 35.40
C LEU A 416 -10.64 -12.81 34.70
N VAL A 417 -9.62 -13.55 34.29
CA VAL A 417 -9.75 -14.92 33.83
C VAL A 417 -10.00 -15.78 35.07
N THR A 418 -11.12 -16.50 35.08
CA THR A 418 -11.60 -17.33 36.19
C THR A 418 -11.32 -18.81 35.98
N GLN A 419 -11.00 -19.25 34.77
CA GLN A 419 -10.63 -20.62 34.41
C GLN A 419 -9.49 -20.64 33.39
N ASP A 420 -8.63 -21.66 33.44
CA ASP A 420 -7.60 -21.82 32.41
C ASP A 420 -8.28 -22.22 31.10
N TYR A 421 -7.82 -21.63 29.98
CA TYR A 421 -8.30 -21.97 28.66
C TYR A 421 -7.13 -22.13 27.69
N ASN A 422 -7.15 -23.21 26.91
CA ASN A 422 -6.19 -23.43 25.84
C ASN A 422 -6.89 -23.24 24.50
N ALA A 423 -6.28 -22.46 23.61
CA ALA A 423 -6.81 -22.20 22.28
C ALA A 423 -7.00 -23.50 21.50
N VAL A 424 -8.19 -23.70 20.93
CA VAL A 424 -8.55 -24.88 20.13
C VAL A 424 -8.55 -24.55 18.64
N LYS A 425 -8.65 -23.26 18.30
CA LYS A 425 -8.63 -22.73 16.93
C LYS A 425 -7.57 -21.66 16.76
N GLU A 426 -7.20 -21.37 15.51
CA GLU A 426 -6.17 -20.37 15.16
C GLU A 426 -6.55 -18.94 15.55
N ASP A 427 -7.85 -18.65 15.75
CA ASP A 427 -8.37 -17.34 16.14
C ASP A 427 -8.64 -17.21 17.66
N GLU A 428 -8.32 -18.24 18.44
CA GLU A 428 -8.45 -18.27 19.89
C GLU A 428 -7.08 -18.08 20.57
N ILE A 429 -7.05 -17.59 21.81
CA ILE A 429 -5.81 -17.46 22.59
C ILE A 429 -5.88 -18.26 23.89
N CYS A 430 -4.73 -18.74 24.37
CA CYS A 430 -4.65 -19.34 25.70
C CYS A 430 -4.70 -18.26 26.78
N VAL A 431 -5.43 -18.51 27.86
CA VAL A 431 -5.46 -17.63 29.03
C VAL A 431 -5.40 -18.46 30.31
N VAL A 432 -4.81 -17.90 31.36
CA VAL A 432 -4.58 -18.56 32.65
C VAL A 432 -5.38 -17.87 33.75
N VAL A 433 -5.89 -18.61 34.72
CA VAL A 433 -6.60 -18.08 35.89
C VAL A 433 -5.79 -16.98 36.56
N GLY A 434 -6.46 -15.86 36.83
CA GLY A 434 -5.85 -14.68 37.46
C GLY A 434 -5.25 -13.68 36.47
N GLU A 435 -5.15 -14.02 35.17
CA GLU A 435 -4.78 -13.04 34.15
C GLU A 435 -5.87 -11.96 34.02
N LYS A 436 -5.42 -10.72 33.82
CA LYS A 436 -6.29 -9.61 33.44
C LYS A 436 -6.33 -9.52 31.91
N VAL A 437 -7.52 -9.61 31.35
CA VAL A 437 -7.76 -9.46 29.91
C VAL A 437 -8.78 -8.37 29.66
N GLN A 438 -8.73 -7.73 28.49
CA GLN A 438 -9.68 -6.70 28.09
C GLN A 438 -10.65 -7.28 27.08
N ILE A 439 -11.97 -7.18 27.36
CA ILE A 439 -12.99 -7.61 26.40
C ILE A 439 -13.11 -6.55 25.30
N LEU A 440 -12.82 -6.96 24.05
CA LEU A 440 -12.94 -6.13 22.85
C LEU A 440 -14.30 -6.27 22.18
N ALA A 441 -14.89 -7.48 22.21
CA ALA A 441 -16.22 -7.77 21.68
C ALA A 441 -16.79 -9.07 22.27
N SER A 442 -18.09 -9.28 22.16
CA SER A 442 -18.76 -10.55 22.49
C SER A 442 -19.68 -10.98 21.35
N ASN A 443 -19.77 -12.28 21.07
CA ASN A 443 -20.63 -12.82 20.01
C ASN A 443 -21.87 -13.57 20.58
N GLN A 444 -22.79 -13.96 19.69
CA GLN A 444 -24.01 -14.69 20.06
C GLN A 444 -23.77 -16.12 20.58
N GLN A 445 -22.56 -16.66 20.40
CA GLN A 445 -22.14 -17.97 20.89
C GLN A 445 -21.49 -17.89 22.28
N ASN A 446 -21.62 -16.74 22.96
CA ASN A 446 -21.01 -16.47 24.26
C ASN A 446 -19.47 -16.61 24.23
N MET A 447 -18.84 -16.25 23.12
CA MET A 447 -17.39 -16.04 23.04
C MET A 447 -17.08 -14.55 23.17
N CYS A 448 -15.96 -14.23 23.80
CA CYS A 448 -15.45 -12.88 23.96
C CYS A 448 -14.12 -12.76 23.21
N LEU A 449 -14.03 -11.79 22.30
CA LEU A 449 -12.75 -11.38 21.73
C LEU A 449 -12.03 -10.58 22.80
N VAL A 450 -10.85 -11.03 23.20
CA VAL A 450 -10.08 -10.40 24.28
C VAL A 450 -8.68 -10.02 23.82
N TYR A 451 -8.17 -8.94 24.40
CA TYR A 451 -6.76 -8.60 24.37
C TYR A 451 -6.10 -9.05 25.68
N ARG A 452 -5.07 -9.89 25.55
CA ARG A 452 -4.19 -10.28 26.65
C ARG A 452 -2.86 -9.53 26.49
N PRO A 453 -2.47 -8.66 27.44
CA PRO A 453 -1.15 -8.04 27.46
C PRO A 453 -0.02 -9.07 27.51
N ALA A 454 1.20 -8.66 27.17
CA ALA A 454 2.37 -9.52 27.31
C ALA A 454 2.63 -9.81 28.80
N ASN A 455 3.05 -11.03 29.11
CA ASN A 455 3.49 -11.43 30.45
C ASN A 455 4.78 -12.26 30.37
N SER A 456 5.27 -12.74 31.52
CA SER A 456 6.50 -13.54 31.61
C SER A 456 6.43 -14.88 30.86
N GLN A 457 5.24 -15.35 30.49
CA GLN A 457 5.03 -16.65 29.84
C GLN A 457 4.64 -16.55 28.37
N SER A 458 4.15 -15.39 27.90
CA SER A 458 3.65 -15.25 26.53
C SER A 458 3.62 -13.78 26.06
N PRO A 459 3.84 -13.54 24.74
CA PRO A 459 3.70 -12.20 24.17
C PRO A 459 2.25 -11.72 24.21
N ALA A 460 2.05 -10.41 24.01
CA ALA A 460 0.72 -9.84 23.87
C ALA A 460 -0.03 -10.51 22.71
N ALA A 461 -1.30 -10.84 22.93
CA ALA A 461 -2.10 -11.59 21.97
C ALA A 461 -3.54 -11.11 21.98
N GLU A 462 -4.18 -11.16 20.81
CA GLU A 462 -5.60 -10.88 20.62
C GLU A 462 -6.26 -12.13 20.04
N GLY A 463 -7.37 -12.56 20.64
CA GLY A 463 -8.15 -13.68 20.11
C GLY A 463 -9.34 -14.04 20.99
N TRP A 464 -10.10 -15.01 20.54
CA TRP A 464 -11.36 -15.41 21.19
C TRP A 464 -11.12 -16.32 22.39
N VAL A 465 -11.91 -16.11 23.44
CA VAL A 465 -12.04 -17.01 24.59
C VAL A 465 -13.52 -17.20 24.93
N PRO A 466 -13.94 -18.36 25.48
CA PRO A 466 -15.31 -18.54 25.93
C PRO A 466 -15.67 -17.58 27.06
N GLY A 467 -16.83 -16.93 26.99
CA GLY A 467 -17.26 -15.93 27.97
C GLY A 467 -17.42 -16.48 29.40
N HIS A 468 -17.65 -17.79 29.56
CA HIS A 468 -17.70 -18.44 30.88
C HIS A 468 -16.32 -18.53 31.57
N VAL A 469 -15.23 -18.33 30.83
CA VAL A 469 -13.87 -18.26 31.36
C VAL A 469 -13.60 -16.90 32.00
N LEU A 470 -14.40 -15.87 31.69
CA LEU A 470 -14.22 -14.51 32.19
C LEU A 470 -15.15 -14.23 33.37
N SER A 471 -14.67 -13.42 34.33
CA SER A 471 -15.51 -12.93 35.43
C SER A 471 -16.70 -12.14 34.87
N SER A 472 -17.91 -12.37 35.39
CA SER A 472 -19.11 -11.66 34.95
C SER A 472 -18.90 -10.14 34.99
N THR A 473 -19.03 -9.50 33.84
CA THR A 473 -19.03 -8.04 33.68
C THR A 473 -20.16 -7.47 34.53
N ARG A 474 -19.84 -6.73 35.60
CA ARG A 474 -20.82 -5.88 36.29
C ARG A 474 -20.70 -4.46 35.80
#